data_AF-A0A011MQU5-F1
#
_entry.id   AF-A0A011MQU5-F1
#
_cell.length_a   1.000
_cell.length_b   1.000
_cell.length_c   1.000
_cell.angle_alpha   90.00
_cell.angle_beta   90.00
_cell.angle_gamma   90.00
#
_symmetry.space_group_name_H-M   'P 1'
#
loop_
_entity.id
_entity.type
_entity.pdbx_description
1 polymer ?
#
loop_
_entity_poly.entity_id
_entity_poly.type
_entity_poly.pdbx_seq_one_letter_code
_entity_poly.pdbx_strand_id
1 'polypeptide(L)'
;MPELRAALAGGEAVILIGTPAEVDAALLANGLPQETQALGRNAVRGSARVWTVERGPLLAIAANDAAALRSLARPLPHYGGQSWLVFDGGRVSERGLWGAQAPAFAVRDEASAAREQGHGR
;
A
#
# COMPACT_ATOMS: atom_id res chain seq x y z
N MET A 1 18.38 0.70 -11.49
CA MET A 1 18.21 1.27 -10.13
C MET A 1 18.41 0.18 -9.07
N PRO A 2 19.66 -0.28 -8.83
CA PRO A 2 19.94 -1.28 -7.78
C PRO A 2 19.70 -0.73 -6.36
N GLU A 3 19.77 0.59 -6.19
CA GLU A 3 19.60 1.29 -4.91
C GLU A 3 18.20 1.11 -4.30
N LEU A 4 17.13 1.10 -5.12
CA LEU A 4 15.77 0.89 -4.62
C LEU A 4 15.64 -0.47 -3.92
N ARG A 5 16.08 -1.54 -4.57
CA ARG A 5 16.07 -2.89 -4.00
C ARG A 5 16.93 -2.99 -2.74
N ALA A 6 18.11 -2.36 -2.72
CA ALA A 6 18.99 -2.36 -1.56
C ALA A 6 18.35 -1.63 -0.37
N ALA A 7 17.79 -0.44 -0.58
CA ALA A 7 17.10 0.33 0.45
C ALA A 7 15.92 -0.46 1.05
N LEU A 8 15.09 -1.08 0.20
CA LEU A 8 13.96 -1.90 0.65
C LEU A 8 14.41 -3.14 1.42
N ALA A 9 15.50 -3.80 0.99
CA ALA A 9 16.07 -4.93 1.71
C ALA A 9 16.69 -4.53 3.06
N GLY A 10 17.20 -3.29 3.17
CA GLY A 10 17.67 -2.69 4.42
C GLY A 10 16.55 -2.23 5.36
N GLY A 11 15.29 -2.27 4.92
CA GLY A 11 14.14 -1.80 5.70
C GLY A 11 13.95 -0.28 5.67
N GLU A 12 14.62 0.42 4.76
CA GLU A 12 14.50 1.88 4.63
C GLU A 12 13.16 2.29 4.01
N ALA A 13 12.61 3.41 4.49
CA ALA A 13 11.41 4.00 3.93
C ALA A 13 11.73 4.75 2.63
N VAL A 14 11.09 4.36 1.54
CA VAL A 14 11.35 4.90 0.20
C VAL A 14 10.08 5.51 -0.38
N ILE A 15 10.23 6.65 -1.05
CA ILE A 15 9.18 7.23 -1.88
C ILE A 15 9.64 7.19 -3.34
N LEU A 16 8.86 6.53 -4.19
CA LEU A 16 9.05 6.51 -5.64
C LEU A 16 8.01 7.41 -6.28
N ILE A 17 8.46 8.47 -6.96
CA ILE A 17 7.59 9.48 -7.58
C ILE A 17 7.94 9.60 -9.06
N GLY A 18 6.94 9.63 -9.94
CA GLY A 18 7.15 9.88 -11.35
C GLY A 18 5.86 9.88 -12.16
N THR A 19 6.01 9.89 -13.49
CA THR A 19 4.91 9.56 -14.40
C THR A 19 4.51 8.09 -14.27
N PRO A 20 3.31 7.69 -14.74
CA PRO A 20 2.88 6.29 -14.68
C PRO A 20 3.90 5.33 -15.32
N ALA A 21 4.45 5.72 -16.48
CA ALA A 21 5.43 4.93 -17.20
C ALA A 21 6.76 4.79 -16.45
N GLU A 22 7.25 5.88 -15.82
CA GLU A 22 8.50 5.86 -15.05
C GLU A 22 8.37 5.02 -13.77
N VAL A 23 7.24 5.16 -13.07
CA VAL A 23 6.94 4.38 -11.87
C VAL A 23 6.84 2.90 -12.22
N ASP A 24 6.10 2.54 -13.27
CA ASP A 24 6.01 1.15 -13.74
C ASP A 24 7.35 0.58 -14.17
N ALA A 25 8.18 1.36 -14.89
CA ALA A 25 9.51 0.93 -15.29
C ALA A 25 10.41 0.66 -14.06
N ALA A 26 10.36 1.53 -13.04
CA ALA A 26 11.11 1.36 -11.81
C ALA A 26 10.62 0.15 -10.99
N LEU A 27 9.31 -0.06 -10.88
CA LEU A 27 8.72 -1.21 -10.21
C LEU A 27 9.10 -2.52 -10.91
N LEU A 28 8.95 -2.58 -12.24
CA LEU A 28 9.29 -3.74 -13.05
C LEU A 28 10.78 -4.10 -12.95
N ALA A 29 11.66 -3.10 -13.06
CA ALA A 29 13.11 -3.29 -12.93
C ALA A 29 13.53 -3.84 -11.55
N ASN A 30 12.67 -3.66 -10.54
CA ASN A 30 12.88 -4.14 -9.18
C ASN A 30 12.00 -5.34 -8.82
N GLY A 31 11.29 -5.95 -9.79
CA GLY A 31 10.43 -7.12 -9.57
C GLY A 31 9.30 -6.85 -8.56
N LEU A 32 8.83 -5.61 -8.51
CA LEU A 32 7.69 -5.18 -7.71
C LEU A 32 6.43 -5.15 -8.60
N PRO A 33 5.23 -5.34 -8.03
CA PRO A 33 3.99 -5.23 -8.79
C PRO A 33 3.87 -3.85 -9.44
N GLN A 34 3.67 -3.84 -10.76
CA GLN A 34 3.36 -2.61 -11.50
C GLN A 34 2.01 -2.04 -11.04
N GLU A 35 1.75 -0.79 -11.37
CA GLU A 35 0.57 -0.07 -10.93
C GLU A 35 -0.75 -0.79 -11.29
N THR A 36 -0.87 -1.29 -12.52
CA THR A 36 -2.07 -2.05 -12.94
C THR A 36 -2.24 -3.35 -12.16
N GLN A 37 -1.15 -3.98 -11.73
CA GLN A 37 -1.19 -5.19 -10.90
C GLN A 37 -1.58 -4.86 -9.45
N ALA A 38 -1.14 -3.70 -8.94
CA ALA A 38 -1.44 -3.27 -7.57
C ALA A 38 -2.85 -2.66 -7.41
N LEU A 39 -3.28 -1.83 -8.36
CA LEU A 39 -4.51 -1.04 -8.27
C LEU A 39 -5.66 -1.58 -9.12
N GLY A 40 -5.40 -2.55 -10.00
CA GLY A 40 -6.39 -3.07 -10.95
C GLY A 40 -6.98 -1.95 -11.80
N ARG A 41 -8.31 -1.86 -11.82
CA ARG A 41 -9.06 -0.84 -12.60
C ARG A 41 -8.73 0.61 -12.20
N ASN A 42 -8.11 0.83 -11.04
CA ASN A 42 -7.85 2.16 -10.51
C ASN A 42 -6.52 2.76 -11.00
N ALA A 43 -5.66 1.97 -11.65
CA ALA A 43 -4.37 2.42 -12.19
C ALA A 43 -4.48 3.49 -13.29
N VAL A 44 -5.64 3.60 -13.93
CA VAL A 44 -5.91 4.54 -15.04
C VAL A 44 -6.89 5.65 -14.66
N ARG A 45 -7.28 5.73 -13.38
CA ARG A 45 -8.26 6.69 -12.89
C ARG A 45 -7.59 7.92 -12.31
N GLY A 46 -8.26 9.06 -12.44
CA GLY A 46 -7.80 10.30 -11.85
C GLY A 46 -6.52 10.86 -12.47
N SER A 47 -6.06 11.97 -11.90
CA SER A 47 -4.83 12.67 -12.29
C SER A 47 -3.58 12.12 -11.59
N ALA A 48 -3.73 11.46 -10.43
CA ALA A 48 -2.63 10.85 -9.70
C ALA A 48 -3.08 9.70 -8.81
N ARG A 49 -2.17 8.77 -8.53
CA ARG A 49 -2.39 7.59 -7.70
C ARG A 49 -1.25 7.46 -6.71
N VAL A 50 -1.59 7.12 -5.48
CA VAL A 50 -0.65 6.97 -4.35
C VAL A 50 -0.92 5.64 -3.69
N TRP A 51 0.08 4.77 -3.54
CA TRP A 51 -0.13 3.46 -2.96
C TRP A 51 1.11 2.88 -2.29
N THR A 52 0.90 2.01 -1.31
CA THR A 52 1.97 1.20 -0.70
C THR A 52 2.15 -0.11 -1.45
N VAL A 53 3.39 -0.59 -1.56
CA VAL A 53 3.73 -1.84 -2.26
C VAL A 53 4.05 -2.94 -1.26
N GLU A 54 3.59 -4.16 -1.52
CA GLU A 54 3.90 -5.35 -0.72
C GLU A 54 5.39 -5.76 -0.91
N ARG A 55 6.33 -5.07 -0.25
CA ARG A 55 7.77 -5.47 -0.06
C ARG A 55 8.61 -4.38 0.65
N GLY A 56 8.21 -3.99 1.86
CA GLY A 56 8.90 -2.97 2.67
C GLY A 56 8.22 -1.60 2.61
N PRO A 57 8.75 -0.58 3.31
CA PRO A 57 8.07 0.71 3.45
C PRO A 57 8.23 1.60 2.20
N LEU A 58 7.72 1.11 1.06
CA LEU A 58 7.67 1.83 -0.21
C LEU A 58 6.30 2.52 -0.40
N LEU A 59 6.34 3.83 -0.66
CA LEU A 59 5.22 4.61 -1.17
C LEU A 59 5.47 4.95 -2.64
N ALA A 60 4.60 4.48 -3.53
CA ALA A 60 4.62 4.85 -4.95
C ALA A 60 3.62 5.98 -5.23
N ILE A 61 4.04 6.95 -6.03
CA ILE A 61 3.23 8.10 -6.47
C ILE A 61 3.37 8.22 -7.99
N ALA A 62 2.31 7.87 -8.71
CA ALA A 62 2.20 8.12 -10.14
C ALA A 62 1.31 9.34 -10.38
N ALA A 63 1.82 10.34 -11.07
CA ALA A 63 1.07 11.53 -11.46
C ALA A 63 1.15 11.74 -12.97
N ASN A 64 0.04 12.12 -13.60
CA ASN A 64 -0.01 12.25 -15.06
C ASN A 64 0.88 13.40 -15.56
N ASP A 65 1.08 14.43 -14.73
CA ASP A 65 1.92 15.58 -15.02
C ASP A 65 2.36 16.31 -13.74
N ALA A 66 3.18 17.35 -13.90
CA ALA A 66 3.69 18.16 -12.80
C ALA A 66 2.60 18.98 -12.08
N ALA A 67 1.48 19.32 -12.73
CA ALA A 67 0.37 20.01 -12.06
C ALA A 67 -0.38 19.06 -11.12
N ALA A 68 -0.65 17.84 -11.57
CA ALA A 68 -1.21 16.76 -10.76
C ALA A 68 -0.32 16.42 -9.57
N LEU A 69 1.00 16.35 -9.75
CA LEU A 69 1.91 16.11 -8.62
C LEU A 69 1.87 17.26 -7.60
N ARG A 70 1.87 18.51 -8.06
CA ARG A 70 1.80 19.69 -7.18
C ARG A 70 0.50 19.76 -6.38
N SER A 71 -0.62 19.33 -6.95
CA SER A 71 -1.90 19.32 -6.21
C SER A 71 -1.92 18.34 -5.05
N LEU A 72 -1.00 17.36 -5.02
CA LEU A 72 -0.89 16.41 -3.92
C LEU A 72 -0.16 16.97 -2.69
N ALA A 73 0.61 18.06 -2.80
CA ALA A 73 1.50 18.53 -1.74
C ALA A 73 0.78 18.82 -0.41
N ARG A 74 -0.46 19.32 -0.47
CA ARG A 74 -1.29 19.60 0.71
C ARG A 74 -2.09 18.39 1.22
N PRO A 75 -2.73 17.56 0.37
CA PRO A 75 -3.49 16.40 0.86
C PRO A 75 -2.65 15.18 1.23
N LEU A 76 -1.46 14.96 0.64
CA LEU A 76 -0.60 13.80 0.93
C LEU A 76 -0.25 13.63 2.42
N PRO A 77 0.11 14.68 3.18
CA PRO A 77 0.33 14.58 4.62
C PRO A 77 -0.86 13.99 5.40
N HIS A 78 -2.05 14.00 4.81
CA HIS A 78 -3.29 13.49 5.38
C HIS A 78 -3.73 12.14 4.79
N TYR A 79 -2.79 11.32 4.32
CA TYR A 79 -2.99 9.98 3.74
C TYR A 79 -3.87 9.02 4.59
N GLY A 80 -3.99 9.28 5.90
CA GLY A 80 -5.13 8.79 6.70
C GLY A 80 -5.21 7.27 6.85
N GLY A 81 -4.07 6.59 6.85
CA GLY A 81 -3.97 5.13 7.04
C GLY A 81 -4.52 4.29 5.90
N GLN A 82 -4.82 4.88 4.75
CA GLN A 82 -5.21 4.10 3.56
C GLN A 82 -4.03 3.27 3.06
N SER A 83 -4.24 2.25 2.23
CA SER A 83 -3.15 1.58 1.50
C SER A 83 -3.00 2.17 0.10
N TRP A 84 -4.05 2.81 -0.41
CA TRP A 84 -4.05 3.51 -1.69
C TRP A 84 -5.09 4.62 -1.77
N LEU A 85 -4.80 5.60 -2.62
CA LEU A 85 -5.73 6.64 -3.04
C LEU A 85 -5.58 6.93 -4.53
N VAL A 86 -6.69 7.33 -5.14
CA VAL A 86 -6.77 7.97 -6.44
C VAL A 86 -7.19 9.41 -6.24
N PHE A 87 -6.51 10.33 -6.93
CA PHE A 87 -6.75 11.76 -6.87
C PHE A 87 -7.27 12.29 -8.20
N ASP A 88 -8.25 13.17 -8.13
CA ASP A 88 -8.65 14.09 -9.19
C ASP A 88 -8.24 15.52 -8.78
N GLY A 89 -7.10 15.96 -9.30
CA GLY A 89 -6.41 17.16 -8.83
C GLY A 89 -5.99 17.02 -7.37
N GLY A 90 -6.50 17.92 -6.51
CA GLY A 90 -6.22 17.92 -5.07
C GLY A 90 -7.22 17.14 -4.21
N ARG A 91 -8.17 16.43 -4.82
CA ARG A 91 -9.25 15.72 -4.12
C ARG A 91 -9.12 14.22 -4.30
N VAL A 92 -9.33 13.46 -3.23
CA VAL A 92 -9.41 12.00 -3.28
C VAL A 92 -10.74 11.61 -3.93
N SER A 93 -10.70 10.83 -5.02
CA SER A 93 -11.88 10.29 -5.69
C SER A 93 -12.12 8.82 -5.33
N GLU A 94 -11.07 8.04 -5.12
CA GLU A 94 -11.15 6.67 -4.63
C GLU A 94 -10.06 6.38 -3.59
N ARG A 95 -10.31 5.43 -2.69
CA ARG A 95 -9.36 5.01 -1.65
C ARG A 95 -9.70 3.63 -1.11
N GLY A 96 -8.75 3.02 -0.43
CA GLY A 96 -9.03 1.80 0.34
C GLY A 96 -7.81 1.24 1.05
N LEU A 97 -8.04 0.08 1.66
CA LEU A 97 -7.03 -0.72 2.32
C LEU A 97 -6.74 -1.97 1.49
N TRP A 98 -5.52 -2.47 1.56
CA TRP A 98 -5.21 -3.83 1.15
C TRP A 98 -5.97 -4.79 2.06
N GLY A 99 -6.54 -5.84 1.47
CA GLY A 99 -7.11 -6.92 2.25
C GLY A 99 -6.03 -7.48 3.16
N ALA A 100 -6.29 -7.51 4.47
CA ALA A 100 -5.32 -8.07 5.41
C ALA A 100 -5.14 -9.56 5.10
N GLN A 101 -3.95 -9.95 4.66
CA GLN A 101 -3.52 -11.34 4.63
C GLN A 101 -3.08 -11.74 6.05
N ALA A 102 -4.00 -11.70 7.01
CA ALA A 102 -3.69 -12.09 8.38
C ALA A 102 -3.91 -13.61 8.55
N PRO A 103 -2.93 -14.38 9.04
CA PRO A 103 -3.19 -15.72 9.54
C PRO A 103 -4.17 -15.62 10.71
N ALA A 104 -5.33 -16.27 10.59
CA ALA A 104 -6.23 -16.45 11.72
C ALA A 104 -5.65 -17.55 12.62
N PHE A 105 -5.33 -17.22 13.86
CA PHE A 105 -4.95 -18.19 14.88
C PHE A 105 -6.11 -18.38 15.86
N ALA A 106 -6.52 -19.63 16.07
CA ALA A 106 -7.50 -19.96 17.09
C ALA A 106 -6.83 -19.92 18.48
N VAL A 107 -7.29 -19.05 19.36
CA VAL A 107 -6.91 -19.08 20.78
C VAL A 107 -7.81 -20.10 21.47
N ARG A 108 -7.23 -21.18 21.99
CA ARG A 108 -7.95 -22.09 22.89
C ARG A 108 -7.98 -21.47 24.28
N ASP A 109 -9.18 -21.23 24.79
CA ASP A 109 -9.41 -20.81 26.17
C ASP A 109 -9.15 -22.01 27.10
N GLU A 110 -8.07 -21.96 27.86
CA GLU A 110 -7.67 -23.03 28.80
C GLU A 110 -8.59 -23.06 30.04
N ALA A 111 -9.35 -21.99 30.30
CA ALA A 111 -10.25 -21.89 31.44
C ALA A 111 -11.56 -22.68 31.26
N SER A 112 -11.96 -22.97 30.02
CA SER A 112 -13.11 -23.82 29.72
C SER A 112 -12.81 -25.32 29.97
N ALA A 113 -11.57 -25.76 29.72
CA ALA A 113 -11.16 -27.16 29.93
C ALA A 113 -11.11 -27.56 31.42
N ALA A 114 -10.87 -26.60 32.31
CA ALA A 114 -10.85 -26.83 33.77
C ALA A 114 -12.26 -26.86 34.38
N ARG A 115 -13.26 -26.23 33.75
CA ARG A 115 -14.65 -26.22 34.25
C ARG A 115 -15.42 -27.50 33.92
N GLU A 116 -15.03 -28.20 32.86
CA GLU A 116 -15.66 -29.48 32.47
C GLU A 116 -15.17 -30.68 33.30
N GLN A 117 -14.02 -30.58 33.96
CA GLN A 117 -13.44 -31.66 34.77
C GLN A 117 -13.88 -31.65 36.25
N GLY A 118 -14.69 -30.66 36.66
CA GLY A 118 -15.09 -30.45 38.07
C GLY A 118 -16.49 -30.96 38.45
N HIS A 119 -17.28 -31.52 37.53
CA HIS A 119 -18.67 -31.93 37.80
C HIS A 119 -18.90 -33.45 37.64
N GLY A 120 -18.10 -34.23 38.37
CA GLY A 120 -18.28 -35.68 38.49
C GLY A 120 -17.93 -36.14 39.89
N ARG A 121 -18.86 -35.94 40.85
CA ARG A 121 -18.83 -36.62 42.14
C ARG A 121 -20.24 -36.95 42.59
#